data_AF-A0A662QH93-F1
#
_entry.id   AF-A0A662QH93-F1
#
_cell.length_a   1.000
_cell.length_b   1.000
_cell.length_c   1.000
_cell.angle_alpha   90.00
_cell.angle_beta   90.00
_cell.angle_gamma   90.00
#
_symmetry.space_group_name_H-M   'P 1'
#
loop_
_entity.id
_entity.type
_entity.pdbx_description
1 polymer ?
#
loop_
_entity_poly.entity_id
_entity_poly.type
_entity_poly.pdbx_seq_one_letter_code
_entity_poly.pdbx_strand_id
1 'polypeptide(L)'
;AMRKFRGRPQELGLPTAPENPIIVREEEDRPQPRLDRYAGGGMSVVVGRVRRDRVLENGVKFLVLGHNTIRGAAGNAILNAELAVSEGYI
;
A
#
# COMPACT_ATOMS: atom_id res chain seq x y z
N ALA A 1 3.15 -12.10 5.93
CA ALA A 1 4.06 -10.94 5.76
C ALA A 1 3.28 -9.68 5.35
N MET A 2 2.71 -9.62 4.14
CA MET A 2 2.03 -8.43 3.60
C MET A 2 1.03 -7.73 4.54
N ARG A 3 0.05 -8.46 5.10
CA ARG A 3 -0.96 -7.88 6.02
C ARG A 3 -0.39 -7.22 7.27
N LYS A 4 0.81 -7.63 7.70
CA LYS A 4 1.46 -7.13 8.93
C LYS A 4 2.50 -6.04 8.62
N PHE A 5 2.69 -5.68 7.35
CA PHE A 5 3.68 -4.69 6.98
C PHE A 5 3.30 -3.32 7.54
N ARG A 6 4.22 -2.75 8.30
CA ARG A 6 4.22 -1.37 8.76
C ARG A 6 5.63 -0.85 8.60
N GLY A 7 5.76 0.46 8.42
CA GLY A 7 7.05 1.13 8.41
C GLY A 7 7.04 2.37 9.28
N ARG A 8 8.10 3.16 9.15
CA ARG A 8 8.33 4.38 9.93
C ARG A 8 7.14 5.34 9.96
N PRO A 9 6.42 5.62 8.85
CA PRO A 9 5.26 6.50 8.90
C PRO A 9 4.13 6.02 9.82
N GLN A 10 3.93 4.71 9.92
CA GLN A 10 2.91 4.12 10.80
C GLN A 10 3.34 4.10 12.27
N GLU A 11 4.63 3.93 12.52
CA GLU A 11 5.21 3.95 13.87
C GLU A 11 5.16 5.36 14.48
N LEU A 12 5.40 6.38 13.66
CA LEU A 12 5.34 7.79 14.04
C LEU A 12 3.91 8.35 14.04
N GLY A 13 2.93 7.60 13.52
CA GLY A 13 1.54 8.05 13.44
C GLY A 13 1.36 9.29 12.56
N LEU A 14 2.08 9.36 11.44
CA LEU A 14 2.03 10.54 10.57
C LEU A 14 0.62 10.75 9.99
N PRO A 15 0.15 12.01 9.84
CA PRO A 15 -1.23 12.29 9.46
C PRO A 15 -1.68 11.65 8.14
N THR A 16 -0.80 11.61 7.14
CA THR A 16 -1.11 11.05 5.83
C THR A 16 -0.80 9.53 5.75
N ALA A 17 -0.20 8.94 6.80
CA ALA A 17 0.13 7.53 6.81
C ALA A 17 -1.15 6.68 6.90
N PRO A 18 -1.37 5.72 5.97
CA PRO A 18 -2.46 4.77 6.13
C PRO A 18 -2.14 3.81 7.29
N GLU A 19 -3.15 3.45 8.07
CA GLU A 19 -3.02 2.48 9.16
C GLU A 19 -2.47 1.14 8.67
N ASN A 20 -2.99 0.70 7.51
CA ASN A 20 -2.63 -0.54 6.82
C ASN A 20 -2.09 -0.23 5.41
N PRO A 21 -0.77 -0.08 5.22
CA PRO A 21 -0.20 0.27 3.92
C PRO A 21 -0.47 -0.76 2.81
N ILE A 22 -0.57 -2.04 3.19
CA ILE A 22 -0.90 -3.15 2.30
C ILE A 22 -2.18 -3.81 2.79
N ILE A 23 -3.25 -3.68 2.02
CA ILE A 23 -4.52 -4.38 2.26
C ILE A 23 -4.54 -5.63 1.38
N VAL A 24 -4.66 -6.81 1.98
CA VAL A 24 -4.77 -8.07 1.22
C VAL A 24 -6.24 -8.47 1.13
N ARG A 25 -6.71 -8.78 -0.07
CA ARG A 25 -8.05 -9.28 -0.39
C ARG A 25 -7.98 -10.76 -0.74
N GLU A 26 -8.88 -11.54 -0.15
CA GLU A 26 -8.97 -12.99 -0.39
C GLU A 26 -9.96 -13.32 -1.50
N GLU A 27 -10.86 -12.39 -1.83
CA GLU A 27 -11.85 -12.57 -2.87
C GLU A 27 -11.18 -12.73 -4.25
N GLU A 28 -11.62 -13.72 -5.02
CA GLU A 28 -10.98 -14.09 -6.29
C GLU A 28 -11.03 -12.98 -7.34
N ASP A 29 -12.04 -12.11 -7.28
CA ASP A 29 -12.27 -11.04 -8.25
C ASP A 29 -11.56 -9.73 -7.88
N ARG A 30 -10.87 -9.67 -6.73
CA ARG A 30 -10.16 -8.47 -6.25
C ARG A 30 -8.66 -8.51 -6.53
N PRO A 31 -7.98 -7.35 -6.65
CA PRO A 31 -8.53 -5.99 -6.61
C PRO A 31 -9.22 -5.58 -7.92
N GLN A 32 -10.10 -4.58 -7.85
CA GLN A 32 -10.73 -3.92 -8.99
C GLN A 32 -10.53 -2.40 -8.94
N PRO A 33 -10.03 -1.74 -10.01
CA PRO A 33 -9.74 -0.30 -10.01
C PRO A 33 -10.88 0.58 -9.51
N ARG A 34 -12.13 0.27 -9.91
CA ARG A 34 -13.29 1.06 -9.52
C ARG A 34 -13.62 0.94 -8.03
N LEU A 35 -13.43 -0.24 -7.44
CA LEU A 35 -13.86 -0.57 -6.08
C LEU A 35 -12.77 -0.32 -5.03
N ASP A 36 -11.50 -0.43 -5.42
CA ASP A 36 -10.38 -0.49 -4.48
C ASP A 36 -9.45 0.72 -4.51
N ARG A 37 -9.56 1.63 -5.51
CA ARG A 37 -8.60 2.73 -5.66
C ARG A 37 -8.50 3.66 -4.45
N TYR A 38 -9.55 3.81 -3.64
CA TYR A 38 -9.55 4.68 -2.46
C TYR A 38 -9.27 3.94 -1.15
N ALA A 39 -8.77 2.70 -1.19
CA ALA A 39 -8.40 1.97 0.02
C ALA A 39 -7.38 2.76 0.85
N GLY A 40 -7.61 2.86 2.17
CA GLY A 40 -6.81 3.71 3.05
C GLY A 40 -6.75 5.18 2.61
N GLY A 41 -7.86 5.74 2.15
CA GLY A 41 -7.91 7.10 1.61
C GLY A 41 -7.14 7.27 0.28
N GLY A 42 -6.85 6.17 -0.42
CA GLY A 42 -5.99 6.14 -1.61
C GLY A 42 -4.50 6.04 -1.30
N MET A 43 -4.11 5.92 -0.03
CA MET A 43 -2.72 5.76 0.41
C MET A 43 -2.31 4.29 0.62
N SER A 44 -3.25 3.36 0.70
CA SER A 44 -2.96 1.92 0.75
C SER A 44 -2.91 1.33 -0.66
N VAL A 45 -2.05 0.33 -0.85
CA VAL A 45 -2.15 -0.56 -2.00
C VAL A 45 -3.01 -1.77 -1.64
N VAL A 46 -3.76 -2.27 -2.62
CA VAL A 46 -4.59 -3.48 -2.46
C VAL A 46 -3.96 -4.62 -3.23
N VAL A 47 -3.65 -5.70 -2.53
CA VAL A 47 -3.10 -6.94 -3.09
C VAL A 47 -4.17 -8.02 -3.08
N GLY A 48 -4.28 -8.80 -4.15
CA GLY A 48 -5.23 -9.91 -4.24
C GLY A 48 -4.72 -11.05 -5.12
N ARG A 49 -5.47 -12.15 -5.15
CA ARG A 49 -5.16 -13.37 -5.92
C ARG A 49 -3.75 -13.92 -5.68
N VAL A 50 -3.31 -13.86 -4.42
CA VAL A 50 -1.99 -14.35 -3.99
C VAL A 50 -1.96 -15.86 -4.12
N ARG A 51 -1.03 -16.39 -4.93
CA ARG A 51 -0.89 -17.82 -5.19
C ARG A 51 0.55 -18.18 -5.56
N ARG A 52 0.91 -19.46 -5.53
CA ARG A 52 2.19 -19.92 -6.09
C ARG A 52 2.21 -19.68 -7.60
N ASP A 53 3.36 -19.23 -8.11
CA ASP A 53 3.59 -19.18 -9.54
C ASP A 53 3.89 -20.60 -10.05
N ARG A 54 3.41 -20.93 -11.25
CA ARG A 54 3.67 -22.21 -11.92
C ARG A 54 4.92 -22.17 -12.79
N VAL A 55 5.41 -20.97 -13.13
CA VAL A 55 6.59 -20.78 -14.00
C VAL A 55 7.88 -20.70 -13.20
N LEU A 56 7.82 -20.12 -12.00
CA LEU A 56 8.97 -19.93 -11.12
C LEU A 56 8.89 -20.94 -9.97
N GLU A 57 9.92 -21.76 -9.81
CA GLU A 57 9.97 -22.88 -8.84
C GLU A 57 9.54 -22.48 -7.42
N ASN A 58 9.97 -21.30 -6.96
CA ASN A 58 9.60 -20.72 -5.66
C ASN A 58 8.89 -19.37 -5.81
N GLY A 59 8.18 -19.16 -6.92
CA GLY A 59 7.52 -17.89 -7.21
C GLY A 59 6.19 -17.69 -6.52
N VAL A 60 5.84 -16.44 -6.28
CA VAL A 60 4.51 -16.01 -5.83
C VAL A 60 3.95 -15.04 -6.86
N LYS A 61 2.72 -15.29 -7.30
CA LYS A 61 1.96 -14.44 -8.22
C LYS A 61 0.82 -13.77 -7.47
N PHE A 62 0.66 -12.48 -7.68
CA PHE A 62 -0.42 -11.68 -7.10
C PHE A 62 -0.75 -10.51 -8.02
N LEU A 63 -1.89 -9.88 -7.79
CA LEU A 63 -2.23 -8.59 -8.39
C LEU A 63 -2.08 -7.50 -7.34
N VAL A 64 -1.65 -6.31 -7.77
CA VAL A 64 -1.56 -5.12 -6.92
C VAL A 64 -2.22 -3.94 -7.61
N LEU A 65 -2.98 -3.16 -6.85
CA LEU A 65 -3.60 -1.91 -7.28
C LEU A 65 -3.19 -0.80 -6.31
N GLY A 66 -2.87 0.37 -6.87
CA GLY A 66 -2.68 1.60 -6.11
C GLY A 66 -3.30 2.80 -6.81
N HIS A 67 -3.54 3.87 -6.06
CA HIS A 67 -4.01 5.14 -6.62
C HIS A 67 -2.83 5.95 -7.17
N ASN A 68 -2.76 6.15 -8.48
CA ASN A 68 -1.61 6.80 -9.12
C ASN A 68 -1.44 8.27 -8.71
N THR A 69 -2.52 9.04 -8.54
CA THR A 69 -2.40 10.46 -8.15
C THR A 69 -2.27 10.70 -6.64
N ILE A 70 -2.71 9.76 -5.79
CA ILE A 70 -2.62 9.87 -4.33
C ILE A 70 -1.37 9.14 -3.87
N ARG A 71 -1.40 7.81 -3.77
CA ARG A 71 -0.23 7.01 -3.38
C ARG A 71 0.93 7.13 -4.34
N GLY A 72 0.68 7.26 -5.64
CA GLY A 72 1.74 7.37 -6.65
C GLY A 72 2.31 8.78 -6.83
N ALA A 73 1.69 9.82 -6.23
CA ALA A 73 2.11 11.19 -6.42
C ALA A 73 1.86 12.07 -5.18
N ALA A 74 0.75 12.82 -5.13
CA ALA A 74 0.56 13.92 -4.18
C ALA A 74 0.57 13.47 -2.72
N GLY A 75 -0.13 12.37 -2.40
CA GLY A 75 -0.18 11.84 -1.04
C GLY A 75 1.18 11.32 -0.58
N ASN A 76 1.97 10.74 -1.48
CA ASN A 76 3.33 10.31 -1.16
C ASN A 76 4.30 11.49 -0.98
N ALA A 77 4.14 12.57 -1.76
CA ALA A 77 4.93 13.79 -1.58
C ALA A 77 4.67 14.43 -0.20
N ILE A 78 3.40 14.51 0.22
CA ILE A 78 3.02 15.00 1.55
C ILE A 78 3.58 14.08 2.63
N LEU A 79 3.40 12.76 2.51
CA LEU A 79 3.90 11.80 3.50
C LEU A 79 5.43 11.85 3.66
N ASN A 80 6.17 12.06 2.56
CA ASN A 80 7.61 12.26 2.61
C ASN A 80 7.97 13.56 3.34
N ALA A 81 7.23 14.65 3.13
CA ALA A 81 7.45 15.91 3.84
C ALA A 81 7.14 15.77 5.35
N GLU A 82 6.04 15.11 5.72
CA GLU A 82 5.71 14.80 7.12
C GLU A 82 6.82 13.99 7.79
N LEU A 83 7.37 12.99 7.09
CA LEU A 83 8.47 12.18 7.60
C LEU A 83 9.75 13.01 7.76
N ALA A 84 10.08 13.84 6.77
CA ALA A 84 11.27 14.69 6.82
C ALA A 84 11.26 15.66 8.01
N VAL A 85 10.11 16.31 8.27
CA VAL A 85 9.91 17.16 9.46
C VAL A 85 10.01 16.32 10.74
N SER A 86 9.33 15.17 10.79
CA SER A 86 9.32 14.32 11.99
C SER A 86 10.69 13.75 12.35
N GLU A 87 11.59 13.58 11.38
CA GLU A 87 12.94 13.08 11.57
C GLU A 87 14.01 14.18 11.65
N GLY A 88 13.60 15.46 11.60
CA GLY A 88 14.50 16.60 11.77
C GLY A 88 15.42 16.87 10.59
N TYR A 89 15.03 16.43 9.38
CA TYR A 89 15.75 16.79 8.16
C TYR A 89 15.48 18.23 7.71
N ILE A 90 14.32 18.78 8.11
CA ILE A 90 13.85 20.15 7.86
C ILE A 90 13.11 20.71 9.07
#